data_AF-A0A3V2NZ67-F1
#
_entry.id   AF-A0A3V2NZ67-F1
#
_cell.length_a   1.000
_cell.length_b   1.000
_cell.length_c   1.000
_cell.angle_alpha   90.00
_cell.angle_beta   90.00
_cell.angle_gamma   90.00
#
_symmetry.space_group_name_H-M   'P 1'
#
loop_
_entity.id
_entity.type
_entity.pdbx_description
1 polymer ?
#
loop_
_entity_poly.entity_id
_entity_poly.type
_entity_poly.pdbx_seq_one_letter_code
_entity_poly.pdbx_strand_id
1 'polypeptide(L)'
;MFINFYKIVYFPSLHQHTRVSGENSCLEARTTVRSNNTLSKFLKQINNKLRAGKAIKERKIKISSKRINSNLLKNIKGRGKNEMQSWKDDEKKVYLSRVINQEIDKFCNVYNCGFSRHERVQVFTLISKHYNLSLDFSCAQSSINQMISGDKYFKTKVDKFCQGMSRDEKNSTEYGIVNKLSDKFYQKNIHNIELNKLRSEVVNFIAEVKTNIAAQVD
;
A
#
# COMPACT_ATOMS: atom_id res chain seq x y z
N MET A 1 12.96 -13.76 7.44
CA MET A 1 12.15 -13.42 6.25
C MET A 1 12.63 -12.09 5.70
N PHE A 2 13.23 -12.09 4.50
CA PHE A 2 13.80 -10.90 3.86
C PHE A 2 12.71 -10.20 3.04
N ILE A 3 12.61 -8.88 3.18
CA ILE A 3 11.70 -8.04 2.38
C ILE A 3 12.57 -7.31 1.37
N ASN A 4 12.40 -7.63 0.10
CA ASN A 4 13.05 -6.92 -1.00
C ASN A 4 12.24 -5.65 -1.30
N PHE A 5 12.89 -4.48 -1.27
CA PHE A 5 12.28 -3.19 -1.58
C PHE A 5 12.47 -2.86 -3.06
N TYR A 6 11.86 -3.66 -3.94
CA TYR A 6 11.70 -3.27 -5.34
C TYR A 6 10.23 -3.42 -5.72
N LYS A 7 9.71 -2.39 -6.39
CA LYS A 7 8.30 -2.01 -6.60
C LYS A 7 7.61 -1.37 -5.38
N ILE A 8 7.86 -0.08 -5.15
CA ILE A 8 6.83 0.97 -4.99
C ILE A 8 7.47 2.29 -5.39
N VAL A 9 7.52 2.59 -6.68
CA VAL A 9 7.20 3.90 -7.30
C VAL A 9 7.04 3.57 -8.78
N TYR A 10 5.82 3.53 -9.28
CA TYR A 10 5.51 3.49 -10.71
C TYR A 10 4.20 4.24 -10.90
N PHE A 11 4.23 5.29 -11.72
CA PHE A 11 3.45 5.49 -12.97
C PHE A 11 4.10 6.68 -13.71
N PRO A 12 4.23 6.66 -15.05
CA PRO A 12 3.21 6.27 -16.02
C PRO A 12 3.56 5.04 -16.88
N SER A 13 2.52 4.53 -17.53
CA SER A 13 2.43 3.31 -18.34
C SER A 13 3.52 3.09 -19.40
N LEU A 14 4.09 1.89 -19.42
CA LEU A 14 4.47 1.18 -20.64
C LEU A 14 4.40 -0.33 -20.34
N HIS A 15 3.61 -1.04 -21.14
CA HIS A 15 3.44 -2.48 -21.06
C HIS A 15 4.78 -3.21 -21.05
N GLN A 16 4.98 -4.11 -20.09
CA GLN A 16 5.98 -5.17 -20.17
C GLN A 16 5.39 -6.46 -19.60
N HIS A 17 5.16 -7.44 -20.47
CA HIS A 17 5.01 -8.83 -20.09
C HIS A 17 6.38 -9.40 -19.72
N THR A 18 6.47 -10.16 -18.62
CA THR A 18 7.43 -11.29 -18.52
C THR A 18 7.07 -12.22 -17.34
N ARG A 19 6.98 -13.53 -17.64
CA ARG A 19 6.97 -14.67 -16.71
C ARG A 19 8.29 -14.76 -15.95
N VAL A 20 8.33 -15.33 -14.73
CA VAL A 20 9.46 -16.19 -14.28
C VAL A 20 9.02 -17.26 -13.26
N SER A 21 9.55 -18.46 -13.51
CA SER A 21 9.60 -19.72 -12.76
C SER A 21 10.25 -19.65 -11.36
N GLY A 22 10.01 -20.68 -10.55
CA GLY A 22 10.56 -20.85 -9.21
C GLY A 22 12.03 -21.29 -9.12
N GLU A 23 12.51 -21.20 -7.88
CA GLU A 23 13.66 -21.86 -7.24
C GLU A 23 15.09 -21.42 -7.62
N ASN A 24 15.69 -20.52 -6.80
CA ASN A 24 16.76 -20.87 -5.85
C ASN A 24 17.35 -19.62 -5.16
N SER A 25 17.93 -19.87 -3.99
CA SER A 25 18.25 -18.92 -2.93
C SER A 25 19.50 -18.04 -3.17
N CYS A 26 19.35 -16.97 -3.94
CA CYS A 26 20.09 -15.69 -3.83
C CYS A 26 19.73 -14.83 -5.04
N LEU A 27 19.56 -13.51 -4.87
CA LEU A 27 19.22 -12.61 -5.98
C LEU A 27 20.19 -11.43 -6.06
N GLU A 28 20.97 -11.42 -7.14
CA GLU A 28 21.67 -10.28 -7.74
C GLU A 28 20.89 -9.78 -8.98
N ALA A 29 21.11 -8.53 -9.42
CA ALA A 29 20.71 -8.08 -10.75
C ALA A 29 21.62 -6.95 -11.28
N ARG A 30 21.97 -7.05 -12.58
CA ARG A 30 22.68 -6.06 -13.43
C ARG A 30 21.74 -5.51 -14.50
N THR A 31 22.02 -4.33 -15.07
CA THR A 31 21.26 -3.75 -16.20
C THR A 31 22.16 -3.23 -17.32
N THR A 32 21.77 -3.48 -18.58
CA THR A 32 22.25 -2.81 -19.80
C THR A 32 21.06 -2.17 -20.53
N VAL A 33 21.25 -0.96 -21.08
CA VAL A 33 20.18 -0.12 -21.67
C VAL A 33 20.49 0.15 -23.15
N ARG A 34 19.47 0.07 -24.04
CA ARG A 34 19.52 0.54 -25.43
C ARG A 34 18.40 1.56 -25.67
N SER A 35 18.74 2.72 -26.24
CA SER A 35 17.91 3.94 -26.29
C SER A 35 17.18 4.16 -27.62
N ASN A 36 16.07 4.92 -27.60
CA ASN A 36 15.47 5.61 -28.75
C ASN A 36 15.32 7.12 -28.50
N ASN A 37 15.46 7.92 -29.57
CA ASN A 37 16.15 9.22 -29.56
C ASN A 37 15.36 10.48 -29.14
N THR A 38 14.09 10.40 -28.76
CA THR A 38 13.29 11.60 -28.36
C THR A 38 13.32 11.86 -26.85
N LEU A 39 13.77 10.88 -26.04
CA LEU A 39 14.00 10.98 -24.59
C LEU A 39 15.29 11.73 -24.21
N SER A 40 16.15 12.05 -25.18
CA SER A 40 17.52 12.54 -24.90
C SER A 40 17.57 13.96 -24.33
N LYS A 41 16.60 14.83 -24.67
CA LYS A 41 16.55 16.21 -24.12
C LYS A 41 15.99 16.25 -22.69
N PHE A 42 14.95 15.47 -22.40
CA PHE A 42 14.36 15.38 -21.05
C PHE A 42 15.33 14.67 -20.07
N LEU A 43 16.01 13.61 -20.53
CA LEU A 43 17.04 12.92 -19.75
C LEU A 43 18.30 13.77 -19.54
N LYS A 44 18.68 14.66 -20.48
CA LYS A 44 19.78 15.63 -20.27
C LYS A 44 19.45 16.63 -19.16
N GLN A 45 18.20 17.09 -19.07
CA GLN A 45 17.74 18.00 -18.02
C GLN A 45 17.70 17.32 -16.64
N ILE A 46 17.29 16.05 -16.59
CA ILE A 46 17.31 15.22 -15.37
C ILE A 46 18.75 14.91 -14.95
N ASN A 47 19.66 14.60 -15.88
CA ASN A 47 21.08 14.34 -15.59
C ASN A 47 21.82 15.58 -15.07
N ASN A 48 21.50 16.78 -15.56
CA ASN A 48 22.13 18.01 -15.10
C ASN A 48 21.69 18.39 -13.67
N LYS A 49 20.44 18.08 -13.27
CA LYS A 49 19.97 18.26 -11.87
C LYS A 49 20.50 17.19 -10.92
N LEU A 50 20.67 15.95 -11.37
CA LEU A 50 21.24 14.84 -10.57
C LEU A 50 22.73 15.04 -10.25
N ARG A 51 23.47 15.82 -11.03
CA ARG A 51 24.89 16.13 -10.77
C ARG A 51 25.12 17.07 -9.58
N ALA A 52 24.09 17.78 -9.10
CA ALA A 52 24.19 18.69 -7.95
C ALA A 52 23.75 18.05 -6.62
N GLY A 53 23.07 16.90 -6.66
CA GLY A 53 22.64 16.16 -5.47
C GLY A 53 23.67 15.14 -5.03
N LYS A 54 24.19 15.25 -3.80
CA LYS A 54 25.06 14.25 -3.18
C LYS A 54 24.35 12.88 -3.25
N ALA A 55 24.89 11.91 -3.98
CA ALA A 55 24.30 10.58 -4.10
C ALA A 55 24.18 9.94 -2.70
N ILE A 56 22.95 9.61 -2.30
CA ILE A 56 22.69 8.88 -1.06
C ILE A 56 23.18 7.45 -1.26
N LYS A 57 24.17 7.01 -0.46
CA LYS A 57 24.64 5.61 -0.45
C LYS A 57 23.45 4.66 -0.24
N GLU A 58 23.47 3.51 -0.91
CA GLU A 58 22.45 2.47 -0.75
C GLU A 58 22.28 2.11 0.73
N ARG A 59 21.04 2.15 1.22
CA ARG A 59 20.70 1.82 2.60
C ARG A 59 19.75 0.64 2.63
N LYS A 60 19.96 -0.28 3.57
CA LYS A 60 19.10 -1.45 3.79
C LYS A 60 18.58 -1.43 5.22
N ILE A 61 17.28 -1.70 5.38
CA ILE A 61 16.65 -1.85 6.68
C ILE A 61 16.02 -3.24 6.82
N LYS A 62 16.21 -3.84 7.99
CA LYS A 62 15.52 -5.06 8.40
C LYS A 62 14.60 -4.74 9.56
N ILE A 63 13.30 -4.97 9.36
CA ILE A 63 12.24 -4.77 10.36
C ILE A 63 11.67 -6.14 10.73
N SER A 64 11.66 -6.47 12.02
CA SER A 64 11.10 -7.73 12.50
C SER A 64 9.58 -7.64 12.62
N SER A 65 8.86 -8.25 11.68
CA SER A 65 7.40 -8.38 11.78
C SER A 65 6.96 -9.12 13.04
N LYS A 66 7.74 -10.12 13.51
CA LYS A 66 7.45 -10.83 14.78
C LYS A 66 7.44 -9.84 15.95
N ARG A 67 8.44 -8.96 16.04
CA ARG A 67 8.55 -7.99 17.13
C ARG A 67 7.40 -6.98 17.09
N ILE A 68 7.10 -6.43 15.91
CA ILE A 68 5.98 -5.49 15.74
C ILE A 68 4.66 -6.15 16.11
N ASN A 69 4.37 -7.34 15.56
CA ASN A 69 3.13 -8.06 15.86
C ASN A 69 3.00 -8.36 17.36
N SER A 70 4.09 -8.76 18.02
CA SER A 70 4.09 -8.98 19.47
C SER A 70 3.81 -7.72 20.27
N ASN A 71 4.38 -6.57 19.87
CA ASN A 71 4.12 -5.29 20.54
C ASN A 71 2.66 -4.87 20.37
N LEU A 72 2.11 -4.96 19.16
CA LEU A 72 0.71 -4.67 18.88
C LEU A 72 -0.22 -5.53 19.74
N LEU A 73 -0.03 -6.85 19.73
CA LEU A 73 -0.88 -7.77 20.50
C LEU A 73 -0.77 -7.53 22.01
N LYS A 74 0.40 -7.15 22.53
CA LYS A 74 0.56 -6.79 23.95
C LYS A 74 -0.25 -5.55 24.32
N ASN A 75 -0.22 -4.51 23.47
CA ASN A 75 -0.96 -3.27 23.71
C ASN A 75 -2.48 -3.49 23.80
N ILE A 76 -3.01 -4.47 23.07
CA ILE A 76 -4.45 -4.80 23.09
C ILE A 76 -4.76 -5.77 24.24
N LYS A 77 -3.92 -6.79 24.47
CA LYS A 77 -4.11 -7.76 25.57
C LYS A 77 -4.11 -7.12 26.95
N GLY A 78 -3.37 -6.05 27.14
CA GLY A 78 -3.36 -5.29 28.40
C GLY A 78 -4.73 -4.74 28.80
N ARG A 79 -5.72 -4.79 27.91
CA ARG A 79 -7.08 -4.34 28.14
C ARG A 79 -8.10 -5.47 28.42
N GLY A 80 -7.75 -6.73 28.17
CA GLY A 80 -8.60 -7.90 28.48
C GLY A 80 -8.81 -8.87 27.30
N LYS A 81 -9.25 -10.10 27.59
CA LYS A 81 -9.47 -11.14 26.55
C LYS A 81 -10.66 -10.83 25.64
N ASN A 82 -11.79 -10.40 26.21
CA ASN A 82 -13.00 -10.06 25.45
C ASN A 82 -12.73 -8.85 24.54
N GLU A 83 -11.98 -7.88 25.04
CA GLU A 83 -11.61 -6.68 24.27
C GLU A 83 -10.75 -6.99 23.04
N MET A 84 -9.83 -7.96 23.14
CA MET A 84 -9.05 -8.38 21.97
C MET A 84 -9.93 -8.94 20.86
N GLN A 85 -10.96 -9.71 21.19
CA GLN A 85 -11.84 -10.29 20.19
C GLN A 85 -12.74 -9.21 19.57
N SER A 86 -13.39 -8.37 20.39
CA SER A 86 -14.19 -7.24 19.90
C SER A 86 -13.38 -6.33 18.99
N TRP A 87 -12.14 -6.00 19.36
CA TRP A 87 -11.24 -5.20 18.54
C TRP A 87 -10.93 -5.86 17.19
N LYS A 88 -10.71 -7.17 17.16
CA LYS A 88 -10.48 -7.90 15.90
C LYS A 88 -11.72 -7.90 15.01
N ASP A 89 -12.90 -8.04 15.61
CA ASP A 89 -14.16 -8.04 14.87
C ASP A 89 -14.44 -6.67 14.24
N ASP A 90 -14.15 -5.58 14.98
CA ASP A 90 -14.20 -4.22 14.45
C ASP A 90 -13.18 -4.02 13.32
N GLU A 91 -11.91 -4.37 13.55
CA GLU A 91 -10.85 -4.21 12.56
C GLU A 91 -11.06 -5.07 11.32
N LYS A 92 -11.75 -6.21 11.42
CA LYS A 92 -12.11 -7.04 10.26
C LYS A 92 -12.87 -6.21 9.22
N LYS A 93 -13.83 -5.39 9.67
CA LYS A 93 -14.62 -4.47 8.84
C LYS A 93 -13.84 -3.19 8.48
N VAL A 94 -13.25 -2.54 9.47
CA VAL A 94 -12.61 -1.22 9.31
C VAL A 94 -11.40 -1.28 8.39
N TYR A 95 -10.53 -2.29 8.53
CA TYR A 95 -9.30 -2.38 7.76
C TYR A 95 -9.56 -2.59 6.27
N LEU A 96 -10.46 -3.50 5.90
CA LEU A 96 -10.80 -3.76 4.49
C LEU A 96 -11.46 -2.54 3.86
N SER A 97 -12.36 -1.90 4.60
CA SER A 97 -13.01 -0.67 4.16
C SER A 97 -11.98 0.44 3.88
N ARG A 98 -10.99 0.60 4.76
CA ARG A 98 -9.86 1.50 4.55
C ARG A 98 -9.08 1.14 3.29
N VAL A 99 -8.76 -0.14 3.07
CA VAL A 99 -8.00 -0.58 1.89
C VAL A 99 -8.74 -0.23 0.60
N ILE A 100 -10.05 -0.46 0.55
CA ILE A 100 -10.88 -0.11 -0.61
C ILE A 100 -10.89 1.41 -0.83
N ASN A 101 -11.10 2.20 0.23
CA ASN A 101 -11.03 3.65 0.15
C ASN A 101 -9.67 4.15 -0.38
N GLN A 102 -8.56 3.55 0.07
CA GLN A 102 -7.23 3.87 -0.44
C GLN A 102 -7.09 3.61 -1.95
N GLU A 103 -7.66 2.51 -2.46
CA GLU A 103 -7.62 2.23 -3.89
C GLU A 103 -8.53 3.15 -4.71
N ILE A 104 -9.69 3.55 -4.17
CA ILE A 104 -10.53 4.59 -4.79
C ILE A 104 -9.78 5.92 -4.85
N ASP A 105 -9.15 6.35 -3.76
CA ASP A 105 -8.39 7.60 -3.71
C ASP A 105 -7.19 7.57 -4.68
N LYS A 106 -6.50 6.44 -4.78
CA LYS A 106 -5.43 6.23 -5.78
C LYS A 106 -5.96 6.32 -7.20
N PHE A 107 -7.09 5.68 -7.49
CA PHE A 107 -7.74 5.76 -8.80
C PHE A 107 -8.05 7.22 -9.15
N CYS A 108 -8.68 7.95 -8.24
CA CYS A 108 -9.02 9.36 -8.44
C CYS A 108 -7.79 10.23 -8.70
N ASN A 109 -6.70 9.98 -7.97
CA ASN A 109 -5.44 10.68 -8.15
C ASN A 109 -4.79 10.37 -9.52
N VAL A 110 -4.85 9.12 -9.99
CA VAL A 110 -4.27 8.71 -11.28
C VAL A 110 -5.07 9.26 -12.47
N TYR A 111 -6.40 9.20 -12.39
CA TYR A 111 -7.28 9.61 -13.49
C TYR A 111 -7.78 11.05 -13.37
N ASN A 112 -7.32 11.79 -12.36
CA ASN A 112 -7.72 13.17 -12.08
C ASN A 112 -9.26 13.36 -12.10
N CYS A 113 -9.97 12.46 -11.42
CA CYS A 113 -11.44 12.43 -11.42
C CYS A 113 -12.01 12.55 -10.00
N GLY A 114 -13.23 13.07 -9.91
CA GLY A 114 -14.03 13.01 -8.68
C GLY A 114 -14.68 11.65 -8.47
N PHE A 115 -14.96 11.31 -7.22
CA PHE A 115 -15.76 10.15 -6.83
C PHE A 115 -16.84 10.59 -5.85
N SER A 116 -18.09 10.54 -6.31
CA SER A 116 -19.24 10.92 -5.52
C SER A 116 -19.49 9.94 -4.37
N ARG A 117 -20.23 10.40 -3.36
CA ARG A 117 -20.67 9.52 -2.27
C ARG A 117 -21.51 8.35 -2.78
N HIS A 118 -22.38 8.59 -3.77
CA HIS A 118 -23.24 7.56 -4.36
C HIS A 118 -22.41 6.47 -5.07
N GLU A 119 -21.45 6.87 -5.90
CA GLU A 119 -20.50 5.94 -6.55
C GLU A 119 -19.75 5.10 -5.52
N ARG A 120 -19.29 5.74 -4.42
CA ARG A 120 -18.60 5.06 -3.33
C ARG A 120 -19.46 4.01 -2.65
N VAL A 121 -20.72 4.34 -2.36
CA VAL A 121 -21.65 3.37 -1.78
C VAL A 121 -21.83 2.17 -2.72
N GLN A 122 -22.03 2.41 -4.02
CA GLN A 122 -22.21 1.32 -4.98
C GLN A 122 -20.98 0.40 -5.08
N VAL A 123 -19.77 0.96 -5.14
CA VAL A 123 -18.53 0.16 -5.16
C VAL A 123 -18.45 -0.72 -3.91
N PHE A 124 -18.72 -0.15 -2.74
CA PHE A 124 -18.72 -0.91 -1.49
C PHE A 124 -19.78 -2.01 -1.48
N THR A 125 -20.99 -1.74 -1.99
CA THR A 125 -22.07 -2.74 -2.10
C THR A 125 -21.68 -3.90 -3.02
N LEU A 126 -21.09 -3.62 -4.19
CA LEU A 126 -20.64 -4.65 -5.13
C LEU A 126 -19.54 -5.53 -4.52
N ILE A 127 -18.54 -4.92 -3.89
CA ILE A 127 -17.45 -5.66 -3.23
C ILE A 127 -17.98 -6.48 -2.06
N SER A 128 -18.85 -5.90 -1.22
CA SER A 128 -19.50 -6.62 -0.10
C SER A 128 -20.24 -7.86 -0.57
N LYS A 129 -20.98 -7.76 -1.69
CA LYS A 129 -21.71 -8.88 -2.28
C LYS A 129 -20.75 -9.93 -2.87
N HIS A 130 -19.73 -9.49 -3.62
CA HIS A 130 -18.79 -10.38 -4.29
C HIS A 130 -17.96 -11.21 -3.30
N TYR A 131 -17.48 -10.58 -2.24
CA TYR A 131 -16.59 -11.22 -1.25
C TYR A 131 -17.31 -11.71 0.01
N ASN A 132 -18.63 -11.51 0.12
CA ASN A 132 -19.41 -11.75 1.33
C ASN A 132 -18.80 -11.08 2.58
N LEU A 133 -18.55 -9.77 2.48
CA LEU A 133 -17.90 -8.96 3.51
C LEU A 133 -18.84 -7.89 4.08
N SER A 134 -18.73 -7.67 5.39
CA SER A 134 -19.29 -6.47 6.04
C SER A 134 -18.28 -5.32 5.90
N LEU A 135 -18.67 -4.27 5.18
CA LEU A 135 -17.83 -3.11 4.87
C LEU A 135 -18.55 -1.81 5.23
N ASP A 136 -17.81 -0.71 5.32
CA ASP A 136 -18.34 0.62 5.59
C ASP A 136 -17.50 1.70 4.89
N PHE A 137 -18.14 2.35 3.92
CA PHE A 137 -17.49 3.34 3.06
C PHE A 137 -16.96 4.57 3.82
N SER A 138 -17.42 4.82 5.05
CA SER A 138 -16.95 5.92 5.88
C SER A 138 -15.63 5.62 6.60
N CYS A 139 -15.23 4.34 6.66
CA CYS A 139 -14.02 3.93 7.38
C CYS A 139 -12.75 4.27 6.58
N ALA A 140 -11.98 5.25 7.07
CA ALA A 140 -10.70 5.66 6.49
C ALA A 140 -9.49 5.32 7.39
N GLN A 141 -9.69 5.17 8.69
CA GLN A 141 -8.61 4.96 9.66
C GLN A 141 -8.74 3.60 10.34
N SER A 142 -7.65 2.84 10.32
CA SER A 142 -7.51 1.60 11.10
C SER A 142 -6.52 1.84 12.22
N SER A 143 -6.84 1.29 13.40
CA SER A 143 -5.94 1.33 14.55
C SER A 143 -4.65 0.53 14.31
N ILE A 144 -4.65 -0.48 13.43
CA ILE A 144 -3.46 -1.25 13.08
C ILE A 144 -2.36 -0.33 12.54
N ASN A 145 -2.70 0.54 11.59
CA ASN A 145 -1.76 1.51 11.03
C ASN A 145 -1.23 2.47 12.10
N GLN A 146 -2.13 2.99 12.95
CA GLN A 146 -1.76 3.92 14.02
C GLN A 146 -0.82 3.26 15.04
N MET A 147 -1.08 2.01 15.40
CA MET A 147 -0.24 1.26 16.35
C MET A 147 1.14 0.96 15.77
N ILE A 148 1.25 0.63 14.48
CA ILE A 148 2.55 0.41 13.82
C ILE A 148 3.31 1.73 13.73
N SER A 149 2.66 2.80 13.26
CA SER A 149 3.27 4.14 13.23
C SER A 149 3.69 4.61 14.62
N GLY A 150 2.94 4.26 15.66
CA GLY A 150 3.25 4.58 17.06
C GLY A 150 4.34 3.71 17.71
N ASP A 151 4.71 2.57 17.11
CA ASP A 151 5.66 1.63 17.71
C ASP A 151 7.08 2.23 17.77
N LYS A 152 7.66 2.29 18.98
CA LYS A 152 8.99 2.87 19.20
C LYS A 152 10.08 2.15 18.40
N TYR A 153 10.01 0.83 18.31
CA TYR A 153 11.00 0.04 17.56
C TYR A 153 10.92 0.35 16.06
N PHE A 154 9.71 0.45 15.52
CA PHE A 154 9.45 0.86 14.15
C PHE A 154 9.98 2.27 13.86
N LYS A 155 9.61 3.27 14.68
CA LYS A 155 10.07 4.67 14.52
C LYS A 155 11.59 4.76 14.48
N THR A 156 12.28 4.18 15.46
CA THR A 156 13.76 4.19 15.50
C THR A 156 14.38 3.57 14.26
N LYS A 157 13.75 2.54 13.70
CA LYS A 157 14.21 1.89 12.46
C LYS A 157 14.02 2.83 11.26
N VAL A 158 12.83 3.39 11.07
CA VAL A 158 12.53 4.30 9.96
C VAL A 158 13.36 5.57 10.04
N ASP A 159 13.53 6.17 11.23
CA ASP A 159 14.35 7.37 11.42
C ASP A 159 15.79 7.17 10.94
N LYS A 160 16.40 6.03 11.32
CA LYS A 160 17.74 5.68 10.87
C LYS A 160 17.80 5.45 9.36
N PHE A 161 16.78 4.81 8.79
CA PHE A 161 16.72 4.54 7.36
C PHE A 161 16.54 5.80 6.53
N CYS A 162 15.72 6.74 7.00
CA CYS A 162 15.38 7.99 6.33
C CYS A 162 16.30 9.16 6.72
N GLN A 163 17.42 8.92 7.41
CA GLN A 163 18.35 9.98 7.82
C GLN A 163 18.80 10.83 6.62
N GLY A 164 18.65 12.15 6.70
CA GLY A 164 19.01 13.07 5.62
C GLY A 164 18.08 13.03 4.40
N MET A 165 16.97 12.30 4.43
CA MET A 165 15.86 12.48 3.47
C MET A 165 15.04 13.71 3.85
N SER A 166 14.36 14.31 2.87
CA SER A 166 13.36 15.35 3.14
C SER A 166 12.20 14.79 3.96
N ARG A 167 11.42 15.69 4.56
CA ARG A 167 10.23 15.32 5.34
C ARG A 167 9.22 14.55 4.49
N ASP A 168 8.99 14.96 3.25
CA ASP A 168 8.00 14.35 2.37
C ASP A 168 8.43 12.94 1.92
N GLU A 169 9.71 12.77 1.57
CA GLU A 169 10.28 11.46 1.25
C GLU A 169 10.21 10.52 2.46
N LYS A 170 10.52 11.02 3.67
CA LYS A 170 10.40 10.25 4.91
C LYS A 170 8.95 9.83 5.14
N ASN A 171 7.99 10.75 5.03
CA ASN A 171 6.56 10.48 5.26
C ASN A 171 6.02 9.45 4.26
N SER A 172 6.36 9.59 2.97
CA SER A 172 5.97 8.63 1.92
C SER A 172 6.57 7.25 2.15
N THR A 173 7.86 7.20 2.53
CA THR A 173 8.56 5.96 2.88
C THR A 173 7.91 5.28 4.08
N GLU A 174 7.67 6.02 5.16
CA GLU A 174 7.01 5.52 6.36
C GLU A 174 5.63 4.96 6.02
N TYR A 175 4.80 5.73 5.31
CA TYR A 175 3.47 5.32 4.87
C TYR A 175 3.48 4.01 4.09
N GLY A 176 4.41 3.86 3.14
CA GLY A 176 4.57 2.63 2.36
C GLY A 176 4.96 1.42 3.20
N ILE A 177 5.85 1.60 4.19
CA ILE A 177 6.27 0.52 5.08
C ILE A 177 5.13 0.14 6.06
N VAL A 178 4.44 1.14 6.63
CA VAL A 178 3.31 0.93 7.54
C VAL A 178 2.22 0.11 6.85
N ASN A 179 1.77 0.49 5.65
CA ASN A 179 0.74 -0.26 4.93
C ASN A 179 1.14 -1.72 4.69
N LYS A 180 2.39 -1.99 4.27
CA LYS A 180 2.87 -3.37 4.08
C LYS A 180 2.89 -4.18 5.37
N LEU A 181 3.26 -3.57 6.49
CA LEU A 181 3.27 -4.23 7.79
C LEU A 181 1.85 -4.47 8.30
N SER A 182 0.96 -3.49 8.12
CA SER A 182 -0.46 -3.61 8.45
C SER A 182 -1.13 -4.75 7.68
N ASP A 183 -0.87 -4.87 6.37
CA ASP A 183 -1.43 -5.94 5.54
C ASP A 183 -1.06 -7.31 6.08
N LYS A 184 0.23 -7.50 6.35
CA LYS A 184 0.75 -8.77 6.90
C LYS A 184 0.19 -9.04 8.29
N PHE A 185 0.03 -8.01 9.12
CA PHE A 185 -0.57 -8.17 10.44
C PHE A 185 -2.05 -8.59 10.31
N TYR A 186 -2.81 -7.90 9.46
CA TYR A 186 -4.23 -8.15 9.23
C TYR A 186 -4.47 -9.59 8.75
N GLN A 187 -3.80 -9.99 7.67
CA GLN A 187 -3.94 -11.33 7.08
C GLN A 187 -3.63 -12.45 8.07
N LYS A 188 -2.61 -12.24 8.91
CA LYS A 188 -2.15 -13.27 9.86
C LYS A 188 -2.98 -13.34 11.14
N ASN A 189 -3.48 -12.22 11.64
CA ASN A 189 -4.02 -12.14 13.01
C ASN A 189 -5.52 -11.84 13.08
N ILE A 190 -6.14 -11.38 12.00
CA ILE A 190 -7.54 -10.91 11.97
C ILE A 190 -8.34 -11.71 10.95
N HIS A 191 -8.02 -11.59 9.66
CA HIS A 191 -8.79 -12.25 8.61
C HIS A 191 -7.91 -12.62 7.42
N ASN A 192 -7.89 -13.91 7.07
CA ASN A 192 -7.09 -14.44 5.99
C ASN A 192 -7.75 -14.18 4.62
N ILE A 193 -7.45 -13.02 4.03
CA ILE A 193 -7.91 -12.61 2.71
C ILE A 193 -6.73 -12.15 1.85
N GLU A 194 -6.78 -12.40 0.54
CA GLU A 194 -5.74 -11.97 -0.39
C GLU A 194 -5.87 -10.46 -0.71
N LEU A 195 -5.26 -9.62 0.13
CA LEU A 195 -5.36 -8.15 0.00
C LEU A 195 -4.84 -7.62 -1.35
N ASN A 196 -3.84 -8.26 -1.96
CA ASN A 196 -3.34 -7.84 -3.27
C ASN A 196 -4.37 -8.09 -4.37
N LYS A 197 -5.09 -9.22 -4.30
CA LYS A 197 -6.16 -9.55 -5.22
C LYS A 197 -7.33 -8.57 -5.08
N LEU A 198 -7.75 -8.30 -3.83
CA LEU A 198 -8.76 -7.29 -3.54
C LEU A 198 -8.39 -5.94 -4.17
N ARG A 199 -7.16 -5.45 -3.95
CA ARG A 199 -6.71 -4.17 -4.52
C ARG A 199 -6.74 -4.13 -6.04
N SER A 200 -6.32 -5.20 -6.72
CA SER A 200 -6.37 -5.24 -8.18
C SER A 200 -7.80 -5.24 -8.71
N GLU A 201 -8.74 -5.83 -7.98
CA GLU A 201 -10.13 -5.93 -8.42
C GLU A 201 -10.97 -4.70 -8.10
N VAL A 202 -10.59 -3.87 -7.11
CA VAL A 202 -11.29 -2.60 -6.81
C VAL A 202 -11.45 -1.73 -8.07
N VAL A 203 -10.43 -1.71 -8.94
CA VAL A 203 -10.49 -0.95 -10.20
C VAL A 203 -11.60 -1.44 -11.12
N ASN A 204 -11.87 -2.74 -11.15
CA ASN A 204 -12.95 -3.31 -11.96
C ASN A 204 -14.32 -2.89 -11.42
N PHE A 205 -14.51 -2.93 -10.10
CA PHE A 205 -15.76 -2.46 -9.47
C PHE A 205 -15.97 -0.95 -9.67
N ILE A 206 -14.91 -0.14 -9.64
CA ILE A 206 -14.98 1.28 -9.98
C ILE A 206 -15.46 1.47 -11.42
N ALA A 207 -14.89 0.74 -12.38
CA ALA A 207 -15.26 0.83 -13.78
C ALA A 207 -16.72 0.41 -14.03
N GLU A 208 -17.17 -0.66 -13.36
CA GLU A 208 -18.56 -1.13 -13.42
C GLU A 208 -19.54 -0.05 -12.94
N VAL A 209 -19.28 0.57 -11.79
CA VAL A 209 -20.13 1.64 -11.24
C VAL A 209 -20.18 2.86 -12.16
N LYS A 210 -19.03 3.28 -12.70
CA LYS A 210 -18.95 4.42 -13.63
C LYS A 210 -19.75 4.15 -14.91
N THR A 211 -19.70 2.92 -15.43
CA THR A 211 -20.44 2.52 -16.65
C THR A 211 -21.94 2.47 -16.40
N ASN A 212 -22.36 1.86 -15.27
CA ASN A 212 -23.77 1.74 -14.92
C ASN A 212 -24.44 3.11 -14.70
N ILE A 213 -23.72 4.08 -14.13
CA ILE A 213 -24.24 5.43 -13.93
C ILE A 213 -24.34 6.19 -15.25
N ALA A 214 -23.36 6.05 -16.15
CA ALA A 214 -23.44 6.66 -17.48
C ALA A 214 -24.68 6.18 -18.24
N ALA A 215 -24.97 4.87 -18.18
CA ALA A 215 -26.14 4.27 -18.83
C ALA A 215 -27.51 4.64 -18.21
N GLN A 216 -27.55 5.32 -17.05
CA GLN A 216 -28.79 5.79 -16.42
C GLN A 216 -29.11 7.26 -16.74
N VAL A 217 -28.18 7.96 -17.39
CA VAL A 217 -28.32 9.39 -17.75
C VAL A 217 -28.69 9.57 -19.23
N ASP A 218 -28.58 8.51 -20.02
CA ASP A 218 -29.08 8.40 -21.41
C ASP A 218 -30.52 7.84 -21.45
#